data_AF-A0A318CYI3-F1
#
_entry.id   AF-A0A318CYI3-F1
#
_cell.length_a   1.000
_cell.length_b   1.000
_cell.length_c   1.000
_cell.angle_alpha   90.00
_cell.angle_beta   90.00
_cell.angle_gamma   90.00
#
_symmetry.space_group_name_H-M   'P 1'
#
loop_
_entity.id
_entity.type
_entity.pdbx_description
1 polymer ?
#
loop_
_entity_poly.entity_id
_entity_poly.type
_entity_poly.pdbx_seq_one_letter_code
_entity_poly.pdbx_strand_id
1 'polypeptide(L)'
;MKHPFSHKIRPLNTHRKHVGLSLLLLKEAHSTNSVLLDDHELLSQKGVVVLADRQTAGRGRKNRTWESGSNRHLFASAVLHPVLPQRLFPAITLLAGLSVFRALSALDIDGLSIKWPNDVLIQKKRSAEFSVNPKRPEIPFSWYWESA
;
A
#
# COMPACT_ATOMS: atom_id res chain seq x y z
N MET A 1 -13.31 26.92 -6.47
CA MET A 1 -11.94 26.52 -6.87
C MET A 1 -12.01 25.09 -7.39
N LYS A 2 -11.46 24.78 -8.56
CA LYS A 2 -11.46 23.41 -9.11
C LYS A 2 -10.40 22.58 -8.38
N HIS A 3 -10.78 21.44 -7.80
CA HIS A 3 -9.88 20.52 -7.10
C HIS A 3 -8.69 20.15 -8.02
N PRO A 4 -7.42 20.20 -7.55
CA PRO A 4 -6.25 19.92 -8.36
C PRO A 4 -6.23 18.48 -8.92
N PHE A 5 -7.01 17.58 -8.31
CA PHE A 5 -7.23 16.21 -8.79
C PHE A 5 -8.54 16.08 -9.56
N SER A 6 -8.71 16.83 -10.66
CA SER A 6 -9.78 16.59 -11.64
C SER A 6 -9.60 15.28 -12.45
N HIS A 7 -8.79 14.36 -11.94
CA HIS A 7 -8.59 13.02 -12.50
C HIS A 7 -9.72 12.11 -12.02
N LYS A 8 -10.42 11.50 -12.97
CA LYS A 8 -11.63 10.71 -12.74
C LYS A 8 -11.38 9.56 -11.77
N ILE A 9 -11.85 9.72 -10.53
CA ILE A 9 -12.09 8.61 -9.61
C ILE A 9 -13.00 7.62 -10.32
N ARG A 10 -12.55 6.37 -10.44
CA ARG A 10 -13.28 5.31 -11.13
C ARG A 10 -13.98 4.43 -10.11
N PRO A 11 -15.31 4.39 -10.04
CA PRO A 11 -15.99 3.40 -9.22
C PRO A 11 -15.68 2.00 -9.75
N LEU A 12 -15.49 1.04 -8.85
CA LEU A 12 -15.32 -0.37 -9.17
C LEU A 12 -16.65 -1.09 -8.99
N ASN A 13 -17.06 -1.87 -9.99
CA ASN A 13 -18.17 -2.80 -9.83
C ASN A 13 -17.69 -4.01 -9.02
N THR A 14 -17.87 -3.96 -7.70
CA THR A 14 -17.33 -4.96 -6.79
C THR A 14 -18.31 -5.28 -5.66
N HIS A 15 -18.27 -6.52 -5.16
CA HIS A 15 -19.01 -6.93 -3.96
C HIS A 15 -18.32 -6.50 -2.65
N ARG A 16 -17.17 -5.82 -2.73
CA ARG A 16 -16.45 -5.29 -1.56
C ARG A 16 -17.28 -4.20 -0.87
N LYS A 17 -17.12 -4.07 0.45
CA LYS A 17 -17.90 -3.12 1.29
C LYS A 17 -17.07 -2.02 1.96
N HIS A 18 -15.75 -2.20 2.01
CA HIS A 18 -14.86 -1.37 2.83
C HIS A 18 -13.68 -0.77 2.08
N VAL A 19 -13.09 -1.48 1.11
CA VAL A 19 -11.86 -1.08 0.41
C VAL A 19 -11.97 -1.38 -1.07
N GLY A 20 -11.43 -0.51 -1.91
CA GLY A 20 -11.45 -0.67 -3.36
C GLY A 20 -12.86 -0.54 -3.92
N LEU A 21 -13.63 0.42 -3.39
CA LEU A 21 -14.92 0.83 -3.96
C LEU A 21 -14.73 1.75 -5.15
N SER A 22 -13.63 2.53 -5.13
CA SER A 22 -13.21 3.38 -6.22
C SER A 22 -11.69 3.47 -6.29
N LEU A 23 -11.17 3.79 -7.48
CA LEU A 23 -9.74 3.96 -7.73
C LEU A 23 -9.45 5.37 -8.25
N LEU A 24 -8.42 5.99 -7.67
CA LEU A 24 -7.73 7.11 -8.27
C LEU A 24 -6.39 6.59 -8.84
N LEU A 25 -6.22 6.68 -10.15
CA LEU A 25 -5.03 6.20 -10.85
C LEU A 25 -4.14 7.37 -11.22
N LEU A 26 -2.90 7.36 -10.74
CA LEU A 26 -1.89 8.37 -11.01
C LEU A 26 -0.70 7.72 -11.70
N LYS A 27 -0.08 8.40 -12.67
CA LYS A 27 1.23 7.97 -13.17
C LYS A 27 2.31 8.20 -12.13
N GLU A 28 2.19 9.28 -11.37
CA GLU A 28 3.19 9.72 -10.41
C GLU A 28 2.54 10.48 -9.25
N ALA A 29 3.09 10.32 -8.05
CA ALA A 29 2.73 11.08 -6.87
C ALA A 29 3.99 11.43 -6.05
N HIS A 30 3.94 12.46 -5.21
CA HIS A 30 4.94 12.61 -4.15
C HIS A 30 4.91 11.40 -3.21
N SER A 31 3.71 11.09 -2.71
CA SER A 31 3.37 9.87 -2.00
C SER A 31 1.87 9.63 -2.17
N THR A 32 1.46 8.41 -2.46
CA THR A 32 0.04 8.01 -2.53
C THR A 32 -0.69 8.27 -1.21
N ASN A 33 0.03 8.19 -0.09
CA ASN A 33 -0.52 8.49 1.23
C ASN A 33 -0.71 10.00 1.42
N SER A 34 0.21 10.84 0.95
CA SER A 34 0.07 12.30 1.01
C SER A 34 -1.06 12.79 0.12
N VAL A 35 -1.26 12.18 -1.07
CA VAL A 35 -2.42 12.49 -1.93
C VAL A 35 -3.74 12.33 -1.18
N LEU A 36 -3.86 11.30 -0.34
CA LEU A 36 -5.03 11.14 0.50
C LEU A 36 -5.06 12.19 1.62
N LEU A 37 -3.97 12.33 2.39
CA LEU A 37 -3.92 13.21 3.56
C LEU A 37 -4.17 14.69 3.23
N ASP A 38 -3.73 15.15 2.06
CA ASP A 38 -3.83 16.54 1.63
C ASP A 38 -5.20 16.87 0.98
N ASP A 39 -6.05 15.85 0.76
CA ASP A 39 -7.36 15.99 0.10
C ASP A 39 -8.49 15.49 1.01
N HIS A 40 -9.12 16.42 1.72
CA HIS A 40 -10.21 16.11 2.66
C HIS A 40 -11.44 15.49 1.97
N GLU A 41 -11.72 15.82 0.71
CA GLU A 41 -12.80 15.20 -0.03
C GLU A 41 -12.49 13.72 -0.27
N LEU A 42 -11.28 13.38 -0.71
CA LEU A 42 -10.85 11.99 -0.88
C LEU A 42 -10.80 11.22 0.45
N LEU A 43 -10.29 11.82 1.52
CA LEU A 43 -10.28 11.24 2.87
C LEU A 43 -11.69 10.90 3.39
N SER A 44 -12.69 11.71 3.03
CA SER A 44 -14.07 11.47 3.41
C SER A 44 -14.72 10.33 2.62
N GLN A 45 -14.17 10.00 1.44
CA GLN A 45 -14.71 8.94 0.59
C GLN A 45 -14.32 7.55 1.10
N LYS A 46 -15.34 6.79 1.51
CA LYS A 46 -15.15 5.44 2.01
C LYS A 46 -14.55 4.53 0.93
N GLY A 47 -13.46 3.86 1.27
CA GLY A 47 -12.89 2.78 0.47
C GLY A 47 -12.27 3.20 -0.85
N VAL A 48 -11.96 4.49 -1.03
CA VAL A 48 -11.14 4.96 -2.16
C VAL A 48 -9.71 4.41 -2.01
N VAL A 49 -9.12 4.04 -3.14
CA VAL A 49 -7.72 3.60 -3.23
C VAL A 49 -6.99 4.46 -4.24
N VAL A 50 -5.89 5.05 -3.84
CA VAL A 50 -4.96 5.76 -4.73
C VAL A 50 -3.88 4.78 -5.16
N LEU A 51 -3.68 4.66 -6.46
CA LEU A 51 -2.59 3.89 -7.07
C LEU A 51 -1.65 4.82 -7.82
N ALA A 52 -0.35 4.57 -7.71
CA ALA A 52 0.66 5.26 -8.50
C ALA A 52 1.74 4.30 -9.03
N ASP A 53 2.20 4.52 -10.26
CA ASP A 53 3.33 3.80 -10.85
C ASP A 53 4.67 4.29 -10.27
N ARG A 54 4.74 5.55 -9.85
CA ARG A 54 5.95 6.19 -9.30
C ARG A 54 5.66 7.06 -8.06
N GLN A 55 6.55 6.99 -7.08
CA GLN A 55 6.61 7.94 -5.97
C GLN A 55 7.93 8.71 -5.94
N THR A 56 7.89 10.04 -5.93
CA THR A 56 9.10 10.89 -5.88
C THR A 56 9.57 11.20 -4.46
N ALA A 57 8.69 11.07 -3.47
CA ALA A 57 8.96 11.33 -2.05
C ALA A 57 8.28 10.27 -1.15
N GLY A 58 8.29 9.00 -1.60
CA GLY A 58 7.74 7.88 -0.84
C GLY A 58 8.48 7.71 0.50
N ARG A 59 7.73 7.60 1.59
CA ARG A 59 8.30 7.43 2.93
C ARG A 59 7.80 6.14 3.55
N GLY A 60 8.73 5.36 4.08
CA GLY A 60 8.51 4.19 4.93
C GLY A 60 8.50 4.52 6.41
N ARG A 61 8.30 3.49 7.24
CA ARG A 61 8.48 3.60 8.69
C ARG A 61 9.91 4.04 9.02
N LYS A 62 10.07 4.76 10.14
CA LYS A 62 11.37 5.28 10.62
C LYS A 62 12.10 6.14 9.58
N ASN A 63 11.34 6.94 8.82
CA ASN A 63 11.87 7.89 7.83
C ASN A 63 12.72 7.26 6.71
N ARG A 64 12.52 5.97 6.42
CA ARG A 64 13.20 5.31 5.29
C ARG A 64 12.60 5.82 3.99
N THR A 65 13.42 6.27 3.05
CA THR A 65 12.95 6.64 1.72
C THR A 65 12.59 5.38 0.94
N TRP A 66 11.48 5.42 0.20
CA TRP A 66 11.14 4.42 -0.80
C TRP A 66 11.56 4.93 -2.16
N GLU A 67 12.62 4.34 -2.71
CA GLU A 67 13.07 4.65 -4.06
C GLU A 67 12.10 4.04 -5.07
N SER A 68 11.65 4.85 -6.03
CA SER A 68 10.92 4.35 -7.18
C SER A 68 11.90 4.13 -8.34
N GLY A 69 12.32 2.87 -8.53
CA GLY A 69 12.95 2.45 -9.78
C GLY A 69 11.97 2.52 -10.95
N SER A 70 12.48 2.61 -12.19
CA SER A 70 11.68 2.73 -13.42
C SER A 70 10.56 1.67 -13.53
N ASN A 71 9.30 2.09 -13.34
CA ASN A 71 8.05 1.34 -13.61
C ASN A 71 7.99 -0.12 -13.08
N ARG A 72 8.66 -0.44 -11.98
CA ARG A 72 8.69 -1.80 -11.41
C ARG A 72 7.91 -1.94 -10.10
N HIS A 73 7.19 -0.90 -9.69
CA HIS A 73 6.50 -0.86 -8.40
C HIS A 73 5.05 -0.43 -8.59
N LEU A 74 4.18 -0.98 -7.76
CA LEU A 74 2.81 -0.50 -7.57
C LEU A 74 2.73 0.11 -6.18
N PHE A 75 2.50 1.42 -6.12
CA PHE A 75 2.27 2.13 -4.87
C PHE A 75 0.77 2.27 -4.65
N ALA A 76 0.30 1.92 -3.46
CA ALA A 76 -1.12 1.95 -3.12
C ALA A 76 -1.34 2.51 -1.72
N SER A 77 -2.32 3.39 -1.59
CA SER A 77 -2.86 3.85 -0.29
C SER A 77 -4.37 3.78 -0.33
N ALA A 78 -5.00 3.40 0.78
CA ALA A 78 -6.44 3.18 0.86
C ALA A 78 -7.05 3.90 2.06
N VAL A 79 -8.22 4.50 1.87
CA VAL A 79 -8.98 5.12 2.96
C VAL A 79 -9.83 4.06 3.65
N LEU A 80 -9.69 3.98 4.97
CA LEU A 80 -10.49 3.13 5.84
C LEU A 80 -11.21 3.99 6.89
N HIS A 81 -12.49 3.72 7.11
CA HIS A 81 -13.26 4.26 8.24
C HIS A 81 -13.62 3.11 9.20
N PRO A 82 -12.65 2.62 10.01
CA PRO A 82 -12.87 1.48 10.87
C PRO A 82 -13.86 1.81 12.00
N VAL A 83 -14.88 0.97 12.17
CA VAL A 83 -15.82 1.04 13.29
C VAL A 83 -15.36 0.07 14.39
N LEU A 84 -14.20 0.37 15.01
CA LEU A 84 -13.61 -0.42 16.09
C LEU A 84 -12.77 0.45 17.03
N PRO A 85 -12.55 0.02 18.30
CA PRO A 85 -11.70 0.75 19.22
C PRO A 85 -10.29 0.99 18.68
N GLN A 86 -9.74 2.18 18.90
CA GLN A 86 -8.41 2.59 18.40
C GLN A 86 -7.28 1.64 18.81
N ARG A 87 -7.38 1.02 20.01
CA ARG A 87 -6.42 -0.01 20.47
C ARG A 87 -6.28 -1.21 19.54
N LEU A 88 -7.26 -1.45 18.66
CA LEU A 88 -7.27 -2.54 17.69
C LEU A 88 -6.79 -2.11 16.30
N PHE A 89 -6.51 -0.83 16.05
CA PHE A 89 -6.00 -0.36 14.75
C PHE A 89 -4.70 -1.06 14.30
N PRO A 90 -3.77 -1.46 15.19
CA PRO A 90 -2.60 -2.25 14.77
C PRO A 90 -2.97 -3.56 14.05
N ALA A 91 -4.13 -4.17 14.34
CA ALA A 91 -4.58 -5.37 13.66
C ALA A 91 -4.89 -5.14 12.17
N ILE A 92 -5.29 -3.93 11.78
CA ILE A 92 -5.53 -3.57 10.36
C ILE A 92 -4.24 -3.72 9.56
N THR A 93 -3.10 -3.35 10.14
CA THR A 93 -1.78 -3.51 9.50
C THR A 93 -1.44 -4.99 9.29
N LEU A 94 -1.74 -5.85 10.26
CA LEU A 94 -1.54 -7.30 10.13
C LEU A 94 -2.44 -7.88 9.02
N LEU A 95 -3.71 -7.45 8.97
CA LEU A 95 -4.66 -7.85 7.94
C LEU A 95 -4.23 -7.37 6.54
N ALA A 96 -3.64 -6.18 6.43
CA ALA A 96 -3.11 -5.68 5.17
C ALA A 96 -1.96 -6.56 4.65
N GLY A 97 -0.97 -6.86 5.50
CA GLY A 97 0.14 -7.75 5.15
C GLY A 97 -0.34 -9.15 4.73
N LEU A 98 -1.28 -9.72 5.50
CA LEU A 98 -1.89 -11.01 5.17
C LEU A 98 -2.69 -10.96 3.86
N SER A 99 -3.40 -9.87 3.59
CA SER A 99 -4.18 -9.70 2.35
C SER A 99 -3.28 -9.69 1.13
N VAL A 100 -2.13 -9.01 1.21
CA VAL A 100 -1.10 -8.99 0.16
C VAL A 100 -0.52 -10.38 -0.04
N PHE A 101 -0.16 -11.06 1.05
CA PHE A 101 0.34 -12.43 0.98
C PHE A 101 -0.66 -13.36 0.27
N ARG A 102 -1.94 -13.29 0.64
CA ARG A 102 -3.00 -14.09 0.00
C ARG A 102 -3.20 -13.74 -1.47
N ALA A 103 -3.17 -12.46 -1.81
CA ALA A 103 -3.30 -12.00 -3.19
C ALA A 103 -2.14 -12.51 -4.06
N LEU A 104 -0.90 -12.44 -3.57
CA LEU A 104 0.28 -12.96 -4.27
C LEU A 104 0.28 -14.49 -4.33
N SER A 105 -0.17 -15.17 -3.27
CA SER A 105 -0.27 -16.64 -3.25
C SER A 105 -1.28 -17.15 -4.27
N ALA A 106 -2.38 -16.42 -4.50
CA ALA A 106 -3.38 -16.75 -5.51
C ALA A 106 -2.88 -16.55 -6.96
N LEU A 107 -1.70 -15.94 -7.14
CA LEU A 107 -1.00 -15.82 -8.42
C LEU A 107 0.10 -16.88 -8.58
N ASP A 108 0.11 -17.90 -7.73
CA ASP A 108 1.09 -19.00 -7.73
C ASP A 108 2.56 -18.52 -7.63
N ILE A 109 2.80 -17.44 -6.88
CA ILE A 109 4.16 -16.94 -6.64
C ILE A 109 4.83 -17.79 -5.56
N ASP A 110 5.89 -18.51 -5.96
CA ASP A 110 6.70 -19.33 -5.06
C ASP A 110 7.56 -18.50 -4.07
N GLY A 111 7.86 -19.11 -2.92
CA GLY A 111 8.81 -18.56 -1.96
C GLY A 111 8.29 -17.35 -1.16
N LEU A 112 6.97 -17.12 -1.14
CA LEU A 112 6.33 -16.10 -0.33
C LEU A 112 6.48 -16.41 1.18
N SER A 113 6.77 -15.37 1.96
CA SER A 113 6.78 -15.43 3.42
C SER A 113 6.35 -14.10 4.02
N ILE A 114 5.75 -14.13 5.22
CA ILE A 114 5.41 -12.90 5.96
C ILE A 114 6.53 -12.60 6.95
N LYS A 115 7.17 -11.45 6.79
CA LYS A 115 8.03 -10.85 7.80
C LYS A 115 7.15 -9.93 8.64
N TRP A 116 6.78 -10.41 9.82
CA TRP A 116 5.95 -9.65 10.74
C TRP A 116 6.59 -8.30 11.12
N PRO A 117 5.78 -7.24 11.28
CA PRO A 117 4.33 -7.28 11.33
C PRO A 117 3.60 -7.04 9.99
N ASN A 118 4.28 -6.58 8.93
CA ASN A 118 3.58 -5.99 7.79
C ASN A 118 4.26 -6.16 6.42
N ASP A 119 5.37 -6.90 6.35
CA ASP A 119 6.14 -7.05 5.11
C ASP A 119 5.93 -8.45 4.53
N VAL A 120 5.69 -8.53 3.22
CA VAL A 120 5.69 -9.79 2.47
C VAL A 120 6.99 -9.88 1.68
N LEU A 121 7.70 -10.99 1.85
CA LEU A 121 8.97 -11.26 1.20
C LEU A 121 8.81 -12.38 0.18
N ILE A 122 9.52 -12.26 -0.93
CA ILE A 122 9.72 -13.34 -1.90
C ILE A 122 11.15 -13.82 -1.77
N GLN A 123 11.34 -15.06 -1.32
CA GLN A 123 12.65 -15.70 -1.32
C GLN A 123 12.82 -16.49 -2.62
N LYS A 124 13.80 -16.11 -3.43
CA LYS A 124 14.20 -16.93 -4.57
C LYS A 124 14.81 -18.21 -4.00
N LYS A 125 14.29 -19.41 -4.33
CA LYS A 125 15.01 -20.66 -4.10
C LYS A 125 16.34 -20.57 -4.85
N ARG A 126 17.43 -20.29 -4.15
CA ARG A 126 18.78 -20.62 -4.63
C ARG A 126 18.95 -22.11 -4.34
N SER A 127 19.09 -22.91 -5.39
CA SER A 127 19.87 -24.13 -5.28
C SER A 127 21.28 -23.73 -4.85
N ALA A 128 21.76 -24.32 -3.76
CA ALA A 128 23.04 -24.09 -3.09
C ALA A 128 23.11 -22.92 -2.08
N GLU A 129 23.38 -23.36 -0.86
CA GLU A 129 23.87 -22.68 0.34
C GLU A 129 24.88 -21.57 0.07
N PHE A 130 24.57 -20.34 0.52
CA PHE A 130 25.55 -19.41 1.10
C PHE A 130 24.82 -18.29 1.84
N SER A 131 25.02 -18.24 3.16
CA SER A 131 24.59 -17.14 4.01
C SER A 131 25.52 -15.95 3.79
N VAL A 132 25.10 -14.99 2.95
CA VAL A 132 25.51 -13.59 3.04
C VAL A 132 24.29 -12.75 2.74
N ASN A 133 23.93 -11.89 3.70
CA ASN A 133 22.86 -10.90 3.70
C ASN A 133 22.62 -10.30 2.29
N PRO A 134 21.60 -10.77 1.53
CA PRO A 134 21.25 -10.13 0.29
C PRO A 134 20.31 -8.97 0.63
N LYS A 135 20.59 -7.77 0.14
CA LYS A 135 19.58 -6.70 0.04
C LYS A 135 18.35 -7.30 -0.66
N ARG A 136 17.35 -7.71 0.13
CA ARG A 136 16.14 -8.39 -0.37
C ARG A 136 15.20 -7.33 -0.92
N PRO A 137 14.47 -7.58 -2.02
CA PRO A 137 13.38 -6.72 -2.42
C PRO A 137 12.28 -6.86 -1.35
N GLU A 138 12.26 -5.92 -0.40
CA GLU A 138 11.11 -5.73 0.47
C GLU A 138 10.01 -5.08 -0.39
N ILE A 139 8.78 -5.59 -0.32
CA ILE A 139 7.59 -4.87 -0.80
C ILE A 139 7.12 -4.03 0.40
N PRO A 140 7.41 -2.72 0.46
CA PRO A 140 7.24 -1.99 1.70
C PRO A 140 5.84 -1.35 1.79
N PHE A 141 5.26 -1.35 3.00
CA PHE A 141 4.01 -0.65 3.37
C PHE A 141 4.30 0.48 4.37
N SER A 142 3.62 1.63 4.24
CA SER A 142 3.75 2.78 5.14
C SER A 142 2.42 3.47 5.33
N TRP A 143 2.19 3.93 6.55
CA TRP A 143 1.01 4.69 6.95
C TRP A 143 1.46 5.84 7.85
N TYR A 144 0.83 7.00 7.68
CA TYR A 144 0.88 8.12 8.62
C TYR A 144 -0.42 8.16 9.42
N TRP A 145 -0.31 8.38 10.72
CA TRP A 145 -1.42 8.67 11.64
C TRP A 145 -1.18 10.08 12.18
N GLU A 146 -2.09 10.99 11.90
CA GLU A 146 -2.20 12.22 12.69
C GLU A 146 -3.32 12.01 13.71
N SER A 147 -2.94 12.18 14.97
CA SER A 147 -3.90 12.27 16.06
C SER A 147 -4.64 13.59 15.90
N ALA A 148 -5.95 13.51 15.66
CA ALA A 148 -6.84 14.59 16.10
C ALA A 148 -6.79 14.68 17.63
#